data_AF-A0A7W9PDI8-F1
#
_entry.id   AF-A0A7W9PDI8-F1
#
_cell.length_a   1.000
_cell.length_b   1.000
_cell.length_c   1.000
_cell.angle_alpha   90.00
_cell.angle_beta   90.00
_cell.angle_gamma   90.00
#
_symmetry.space_group_name_H-M   'P 1'
#
loop_
_entity.id
_entity.type
_entity.pdbx_description
1 polymer ?
#
loop_
_entity_poly.entity_id
_entity_poly.type
_entity_poly.pdbx_seq_one_letter_code
_entity_poly.pdbx_strand_id
1 'polypeptide(L)'
;MTSRSDDAPASRSPQRRPRPTGNPAAEPDAAAWSERADKAESAIADRHLRMLWMLPGTELGVVGWPSTVAERAFFTWNYWWQAHLIDVSVDAANRVTTPARTRRVETIARSHRIRNISGWTNNYYDDMAWLAIALERAERTQGITEVRGGLTALHKELSAGFHEEYGALPWRKESDYFNTPANGPGGVALARFGEFDKAARIADFIDERLRDPETGLILDGIHLPSGEVESTIFSYCQGVVLGLETELAVHTGEAEHVQRVQRLLAAVEEHLTADGVVTGGGGGDGGLFNGILARYLALVALMLPGDGADQRGARRTAARIVTASARAAWEHRLAVEGEPLFGHDWTVPATLPTGTTGAASFTSGGSVTSSDTPERDLSVQLSGWLLMESAHLVTAAGL
;
A
#
# COMPACT_ATOMS: atom_id res chain seq x y z
N MET A 1 58.67 -66.67 1.27
CA MET A 1 58.82 -66.09 2.62
C MET A 1 59.46 -64.72 2.45
N THR A 2 58.83 -63.67 3.01
CA THR A 2 59.41 -62.42 3.58
C THR A 2 60.44 -61.65 2.72
N SER A 3 60.42 -60.34 2.52
CA SER A 3 59.75 -59.20 3.16
C SER A 3 60.41 -57.92 2.61
N ARG A 4 59.64 -56.83 2.41
CA ARG A 4 59.98 -55.38 2.62
C ARG A 4 61.28 -54.80 2.00
N SER A 5 61.36 -53.62 1.38
CA SER A 5 60.56 -52.39 1.27
C SER A 5 61.13 -51.60 0.08
N ASP A 6 60.43 -50.61 -0.48
CA ASP A 6 61.00 -49.29 -0.80
C ASP A 6 59.93 -48.25 -1.15
N ASP A 7 60.19 -47.04 -0.68
CA ASP A 7 59.32 -45.86 -0.57
C ASP A 7 59.04 -45.12 -1.89
N ALA A 8 57.88 -44.48 -1.96
CA ALA A 8 57.62 -43.32 -2.81
C ALA A 8 56.69 -42.31 -2.09
N PRO A 9 56.91 -40.98 -2.22
CA PRO A 9 56.33 -39.99 -1.32
C PRO A 9 54.89 -39.62 -1.67
N ALA A 10 54.05 -39.48 -0.64
CA ALA A 10 52.66 -39.08 -0.74
C ALA A 10 52.48 -37.60 -1.11
N SER A 11 51.69 -37.35 -2.15
CA SER A 11 51.24 -36.02 -2.57
C SER A 11 50.29 -35.41 -1.53
N ARG A 12 50.61 -34.20 -1.05
CA ARG A 12 49.74 -33.42 -0.16
C ARG A 12 48.54 -32.87 -0.92
N SER A 13 47.34 -33.31 -0.53
CA SER A 13 46.07 -32.70 -0.94
C SER A 13 45.95 -31.26 -0.42
N PRO A 14 45.37 -30.31 -1.17
CA PRO A 14 45.19 -28.94 -0.69
C PRO A 14 44.09 -28.91 0.37
N GLN A 15 44.44 -28.42 1.57
CA GLN A 15 43.49 -28.12 2.65
C GLN A 15 42.46 -27.09 2.15
N ARG A 16 41.21 -27.55 2.00
CA ARG A 16 40.05 -26.67 1.84
C ARG A 16 39.97 -25.76 3.07
N ARG A 17 40.16 -24.45 2.88
CA ARG A 17 39.76 -23.46 3.88
C ARG A 17 38.27 -23.64 4.17
N PRO A 18 37.83 -23.61 5.44
CA PRO A 18 36.41 -23.59 5.73
C PRO A 18 35.80 -22.32 5.12
N ARG A 19 34.75 -22.49 4.31
CA ARG A 19 33.85 -21.38 3.97
C ARG A 19 33.30 -20.82 5.28
N PRO A 20 33.20 -19.50 5.46
CA PRO A 20 32.41 -18.96 6.55
C PRO A 20 30.98 -19.43 6.31
N THR A 21 30.47 -20.31 7.17
CA THR A 21 29.04 -20.56 7.30
C THR A 21 28.45 -19.30 7.91
N GLY A 22 28.12 -18.34 7.05
CA GLY A 22 27.22 -17.25 7.44
C GLY A 22 25.96 -17.91 7.98
N ASN A 23 25.65 -17.62 9.24
CA ASN A 23 24.36 -17.91 9.81
C ASN A 23 23.32 -17.33 8.83
N PRO A 24 22.33 -18.08 8.31
CA PRO A 24 21.22 -17.43 7.61
C PRO A 24 20.70 -16.36 8.58
N ALA A 25 20.72 -15.10 8.14
CA ALA A 25 20.30 -14.00 8.99
C ALA A 25 18.96 -14.37 9.62
N ALA A 26 18.89 -14.39 10.96
CA ALA A 26 17.66 -14.74 11.66
C ALA A 26 16.52 -13.86 11.11
N GLU A 27 15.35 -14.45 10.90
CA GLU A 27 14.20 -13.70 10.41
C GLU A 27 13.96 -12.49 11.33
N PRO A 28 13.77 -11.28 10.78
CA PRO A 28 13.60 -10.09 11.61
C PRO A 28 12.34 -10.25 12.46
N ASP A 29 12.49 -10.05 13.77
CA ASP A 29 11.36 -10.08 14.70
C ASP A 29 10.52 -8.79 14.63
N ALA A 30 9.41 -8.77 15.37
CA ALA A 30 8.50 -7.63 15.39
C ALA A 30 9.18 -6.33 15.88
N ALA A 31 10.17 -6.43 16.77
CA ALA A 31 10.91 -5.27 17.27
C ALA A 31 11.81 -4.68 16.18
N ALA A 32 12.50 -5.52 15.41
CA ALA A 32 13.27 -5.11 14.25
C ALA A 32 12.38 -4.42 13.20
N TRP A 33 11.20 -4.96 12.90
CA TRP A 33 10.26 -4.30 11.98
C TRP A 33 9.72 -2.98 12.53
N SER A 34 9.47 -2.89 13.84
CA SER A 34 9.08 -1.64 14.48
C SER A 34 10.14 -0.55 14.31
N GLU A 35 11.42 -0.87 14.52
CA GLU A 35 12.53 0.07 14.30
C GLU A 35 12.64 0.50 12.83
N ARG A 36 12.42 -0.43 11.89
CA ARG A 36 12.43 -0.14 10.45
C ARG A 36 11.29 0.80 10.05
N ALA A 37 10.11 0.59 10.63
CA ALA A 37 8.95 1.45 10.44
C ALA A 37 9.18 2.85 11.05
N ASP A 38 9.81 2.95 12.22
CA ASP A 38 10.21 4.24 12.81
C ASP A 38 11.20 5.01 11.93
N LYS A 39 12.15 4.30 11.31
CA LYS A 39 13.10 4.91 10.35
C LYS A 39 12.41 5.36 9.07
N ALA A 40 11.41 4.63 8.58
CA ALA A 40 10.62 5.03 7.43
C ALA A 40 9.75 6.28 7.74
N GLU A 41 9.12 6.32 8.92
CA GLU A 41 8.40 7.51 9.40
C GLU A 41 9.32 8.74 9.50
N SER A 42 10.52 8.57 10.10
CA SER A 42 11.51 9.65 10.23
C SER A 42 11.90 10.22 8.87
N ALA A 43 12.19 9.34 7.89
CA ALA A 43 12.55 9.75 6.54
C ALA A 43 11.44 10.60 5.88
N ILE A 44 10.17 10.24 6.07
CA ILE A 44 9.04 11.03 5.56
C ILE A 44 8.95 12.38 6.27
N ALA A 45 9.09 12.40 7.60
CA ALA A 45 9.05 13.62 8.40
C ALA A 45 10.14 14.62 7.96
N ASP A 46 11.37 14.16 7.80
CA ASP A 46 12.51 15.03 7.49
C ASP A 46 12.47 15.50 6.02
N ARG A 47 12.12 14.61 5.10
CA ARG A 47 12.26 14.85 3.65
C ARG A 47 11.02 15.44 3.00
N HIS A 48 9.84 15.02 3.45
CA HIS A 48 8.58 15.34 2.77
C HIS A 48 7.65 16.26 3.57
N LEU A 49 7.64 16.21 4.90
CA LEU A 49 6.69 17.04 5.66
C LEU A 49 7.09 18.51 5.70
N ARG A 50 6.21 19.41 5.26
CA ARG A 50 6.42 20.86 5.26
C ARG A 50 5.15 21.59 5.70
N MET A 51 5.34 22.77 6.30
CA MET A 51 4.25 23.66 6.69
C MET A 51 3.52 24.21 5.46
N LEU A 52 2.19 24.13 5.44
CA LEU A 52 1.37 24.63 4.34
C LEU A 52 1.36 26.17 4.35
N TRP A 53 1.92 26.81 3.32
CA TRP A 53 1.88 28.27 3.12
C TRP A 53 2.28 29.10 4.34
N MET A 54 3.26 28.62 5.12
CA MET A 54 3.72 29.24 6.37
C MET A 54 2.62 29.39 7.44
N LEU A 55 1.52 28.63 7.35
CA LEU A 55 0.42 28.64 8.29
C LEU A 55 0.77 27.78 9.52
N PRO A 56 0.89 28.35 10.73
CA PRO A 56 1.23 27.57 11.92
C PRO A 56 0.20 26.49 12.23
N GLY A 57 0.68 25.34 12.71
CA GLY A 57 -0.19 24.19 13.00
C GLY A 57 -0.72 23.49 11.74
N THR A 58 0.03 23.56 10.64
CA THR A 58 -0.22 22.79 9.42
C THR A 58 1.03 22.04 8.97
N GLU A 59 0.82 20.91 8.32
CA GLU A 59 1.85 20.02 7.81
C GLU A 59 1.27 19.17 6.67
N LEU A 60 1.97 19.09 5.54
CA LEU A 60 1.62 18.26 4.38
C LEU A 60 2.88 17.66 3.77
N GLY A 61 2.73 16.52 3.09
CA GLY A 61 3.80 15.91 2.32
C GLY A 61 4.01 16.63 0.99
N VAL A 62 5.21 17.17 0.75
CA VAL A 62 5.62 17.56 -0.60
C VAL A 62 5.80 16.32 -1.46
N VAL A 63 5.43 16.42 -2.73
CA VAL A 63 5.29 15.26 -3.62
C VAL A 63 6.62 14.66 -4.08
N GLY A 64 7.76 15.32 -3.83
CA GLY A 64 9.06 14.76 -4.17
C GLY A 64 10.21 15.23 -3.27
N TRP A 65 11.26 14.41 -3.18
CA TRP A 65 12.50 14.74 -2.48
C TRP A 65 13.75 14.33 -3.29
N PRO A 66 14.69 15.26 -3.58
CA PRO A 66 14.67 16.68 -3.26
C PRO A 66 13.50 17.43 -3.91
N SER A 67 12.88 18.34 -3.15
CA SER A 67 11.69 19.06 -3.60
C SER A 67 12.04 20.21 -4.55
N THR A 68 11.15 20.50 -5.50
CA THR A 68 11.19 21.73 -6.29
C THR A 68 10.60 22.91 -5.51
N VAL A 69 10.78 24.13 -6.00
CA VAL A 69 10.15 25.33 -5.40
C VAL A 69 8.62 25.23 -5.49
N ALA A 70 8.07 24.74 -6.61
CA ALA A 70 6.63 24.62 -6.81
C ALA A 70 5.98 23.60 -5.86
N GLU A 71 6.68 22.49 -5.60
CA GLU A 71 6.23 21.46 -4.65
C GLU A 71 6.26 21.99 -3.20
N ARG A 72 7.31 22.72 -2.80
CA ARG A 72 7.38 23.36 -1.47
C ARG A 72 6.32 24.44 -1.26
N ALA A 73 5.93 25.12 -2.33
CA ALA A 73 4.82 26.07 -2.31
C ALA A 73 3.44 25.38 -2.35
N PHE A 74 3.40 24.04 -2.45
CA PHE A 74 2.19 23.24 -2.64
C PHE A 74 1.37 23.67 -3.86
N PHE A 75 2.01 24.17 -4.94
CA PHE A 75 1.33 24.33 -6.22
C PHE A 75 1.06 22.96 -6.86
N THR A 76 2.01 22.04 -6.72
CA THR A 76 1.82 20.60 -7.00
C THR A 76 1.45 19.90 -5.69
N TRP A 77 0.31 19.22 -5.67
CA TRP A 77 -0.21 18.54 -4.50
C TRP A 77 -1.16 17.41 -4.92
N ASN A 78 -0.92 16.20 -4.42
CA ASN A 78 -1.69 15.01 -4.79
C ASN A 78 -2.61 14.60 -3.65
N TYR A 79 -3.92 14.76 -3.86
CA TYR A 79 -4.95 14.53 -2.84
C TYR A 79 -4.85 13.11 -2.26
N TRP A 80 -4.86 12.07 -3.10
CA TRP A 80 -4.87 10.69 -2.62
C TRP A 80 -3.54 10.24 -2.02
N TRP A 81 -2.40 10.81 -2.45
CA TRP A 81 -1.11 10.55 -1.78
C TRP A 81 -1.13 11.07 -0.35
N GLN A 82 -1.78 12.21 -0.09
CA GLN A 82 -1.95 12.70 1.28
C GLN A 82 -2.92 11.83 2.08
N ALA A 83 -3.96 11.28 1.46
CA ALA A 83 -4.83 10.32 2.14
C ALA A 83 -4.02 9.11 2.64
N HIS A 84 -3.12 8.56 1.82
CA HIS A 84 -2.22 7.49 2.25
C HIS A 84 -1.18 7.94 3.28
N LEU A 85 -0.70 9.19 3.22
CA LEU A 85 0.16 9.76 4.27
C LEU A 85 -0.56 9.83 5.62
N ILE A 86 -1.83 10.24 5.65
CA ILE A 86 -2.67 10.20 6.86
C ILE A 86 -2.80 8.76 7.33
N ASP A 87 -3.13 7.84 6.42
CA ASP A 87 -3.41 6.44 6.72
C ASP A 87 -2.20 5.69 7.32
N VAL A 88 -1.01 5.88 6.77
CA VAL A 88 0.22 5.27 7.33
C VAL A 88 0.69 5.99 8.61
N SER A 89 0.40 7.28 8.76
CA SER A 89 0.62 7.97 10.04
C SER A 89 -0.28 7.40 11.15
N VAL A 90 -1.50 6.96 10.81
CA VAL A 90 -2.37 6.22 11.73
C VAL A 90 -1.78 4.85 12.07
N ASP A 91 -1.13 4.16 11.13
CA ASP A 91 -0.41 2.91 11.45
C ASP A 91 0.68 3.13 12.49
N ALA A 92 1.53 4.13 12.31
CA ALA A 92 2.58 4.45 13.26
C ALA A 92 2.02 4.85 14.65
N ALA A 93 0.90 5.58 14.68
CA ALA A 93 0.22 5.95 15.92
C ALA A 93 -0.45 4.75 16.62
N ASN A 94 -0.92 3.76 15.86
CA ASN A 94 -1.43 2.49 16.38
C ASN A 94 -0.31 1.58 16.90
N ARG A 95 0.83 1.54 16.20
CA ARG A 95 1.99 0.72 16.59
C ARG A 95 2.62 1.21 17.90
N VAL A 96 2.91 2.51 18.01
CA VAL A 96 3.32 3.13 19.28
C VAL A 96 2.63 4.48 19.42
N THR A 97 1.64 4.53 20.31
CA THR A 97 0.86 5.73 20.57
C THR A 97 1.68 6.75 21.35
N THR A 98 1.90 7.92 20.74
CA THR A 98 2.53 9.07 21.39
C THR A 98 1.74 10.34 21.07
N PRO A 99 1.74 11.35 21.97
CA PRO A 99 1.08 12.63 21.69
C PRO A 99 1.56 13.31 20.40
N ALA A 100 2.84 13.10 20.03
CA ALA A 100 3.42 13.64 18.81
C ALA A 100 2.82 13.00 17.55
N ARG A 101 2.67 11.66 17.53
CA ARG A 101 2.06 10.95 16.40
C ARG A 101 0.59 11.25 16.23
N THR A 102 -0.19 11.23 17.32
CA THR A 102 -1.61 11.59 17.26
C THR A 102 -1.81 13.03 16.75
N ARG A 103 -1.01 13.98 17.25
CA ARG A 103 -1.04 15.37 16.78
C ARG A 103 -0.62 15.50 15.30
N ARG A 104 0.35 14.71 14.84
CA ARG A 104 0.74 14.68 13.42
C ARG A 104 -0.42 14.25 12.53
N VAL A 105 -1.13 13.18 12.88
CA VAL A 105 -2.32 12.73 12.12
C VAL A 105 -3.37 13.84 12.06
N GLU A 106 -3.71 14.46 13.19
CA GLU A 106 -4.65 15.60 13.24
C GLU A 106 -4.18 16.77 12.37
N THR A 107 -2.89 17.11 12.45
CA THR A 107 -2.29 18.22 11.71
C THR A 107 -2.34 17.98 10.20
N ILE A 108 -1.97 16.79 9.74
CA ILE A 108 -1.99 16.44 8.32
C ILE A 108 -3.44 16.43 7.81
N ALA A 109 -4.38 15.80 8.53
CA ALA A 109 -5.79 15.77 8.14
C ALA A 109 -6.40 17.19 8.05
N ARG A 110 -6.12 18.05 9.03
CA ARG A 110 -6.53 19.46 8.99
C ARG A 110 -5.94 20.18 7.79
N SER A 111 -4.65 19.98 7.52
CA SER A 111 -3.95 20.65 6.43
C SER A 111 -4.46 20.20 5.06
N HIS A 112 -4.83 18.92 4.93
CA HIS A 112 -5.47 18.36 3.74
C HIS A 112 -6.74 19.12 3.40
N ARG A 113 -7.65 19.27 4.38
CA ARG A 113 -8.89 20.04 4.23
C ARG A 113 -8.62 21.48 3.81
N ILE A 114 -7.64 22.14 4.43
CA ILE A 114 -7.29 23.55 4.13
C ILE A 114 -6.76 23.66 2.69
N ARG A 115 -5.83 22.79 2.30
CA ARG A 115 -5.19 22.84 0.98
C ARG A 115 -6.17 22.53 -0.16
N ASN A 116 -7.16 21.67 0.07
CA ASN A 116 -8.11 21.27 -0.96
C ASN A 116 -9.12 22.38 -1.32
N ILE A 117 -9.28 23.43 -0.50
CA ILE A 117 -10.18 24.60 -0.70
C ILE A 117 -11.68 24.23 -0.71
N SER A 118 -12.12 23.22 -1.47
CA SER A 118 -13.46 22.63 -1.44
C SER A 118 -13.76 21.86 -0.15
N GLY A 119 -12.82 21.83 0.80
CA GLY A 119 -12.95 21.13 2.06
C GLY A 119 -12.51 19.67 1.91
N TRP A 120 -13.41 18.74 2.22
CA TRP A 120 -13.06 17.31 2.24
C TRP A 120 -13.35 16.60 0.92
N THR A 121 -14.25 17.10 0.09
CA THR A 121 -14.72 16.41 -1.11
C THR A 121 -14.04 16.91 -2.37
N ASN A 122 -14.08 16.09 -3.43
CA ASN A 122 -13.64 16.47 -4.77
C ASN A 122 -14.56 15.79 -5.82
N ASN A 123 -14.09 15.67 -7.07
CA ASN A 123 -14.88 15.07 -8.16
C ASN A 123 -14.57 13.59 -8.42
N TYR A 124 -13.57 13.04 -7.76
CA TYR A 124 -12.98 11.73 -7.99
C TYR A 124 -13.37 10.80 -6.83
N TYR A 125 -14.11 9.73 -7.11
CA TYR A 125 -14.66 8.87 -6.05
C TYR A 125 -13.59 8.01 -5.39
N ASP A 126 -12.57 7.60 -6.14
CA ASP A 126 -11.35 6.96 -5.66
C ASP A 126 -10.64 7.85 -4.62
N ASP A 127 -10.34 9.11 -4.96
CA ASP A 127 -9.72 10.06 -4.03
C ASP A 127 -10.52 10.18 -2.73
N MET A 128 -11.83 10.44 -2.85
CA MET A 128 -12.72 10.59 -1.68
C MET A 128 -12.79 9.31 -0.84
N ALA A 129 -12.78 8.13 -1.47
CA ALA A 129 -12.79 6.86 -0.78
C ALA A 129 -11.50 6.61 0.01
N TRP A 130 -10.33 6.89 -0.58
CA TRP A 130 -9.06 6.77 0.14
C TRP A 130 -8.99 7.69 1.35
N LEU A 131 -9.46 8.92 1.22
CA LEU A 131 -9.53 9.83 2.37
C LEU A 131 -10.53 9.32 3.42
N ALA A 132 -11.71 8.84 3.00
CA ALA A 132 -12.71 8.32 3.93
C ALA A 132 -12.14 7.17 4.78
N ILE A 133 -11.44 6.23 4.17
CA ILE A 133 -10.76 5.12 4.85
C ILE A 133 -9.75 5.66 5.87
N ALA A 134 -8.89 6.60 5.46
CA ALA A 134 -7.85 7.14 6.34
C ALA A 134 -8.43 7.89 7.56
N LEU A 135 -9.43 8.74 7.33
CA LEU A 135 -10.09 9.51 8.39
C LEU A 135 -10.92 8.62 9.32
N GLU A 136 -11.54 7.57 8.79
CA GLU A 136 -12.31 6.59 9.57
C GLU A 136 -11.38 5.89 10.57
N ARG A 137 -10.21 5.44 10.10
CA ARG A 137 -9.20 4.82 10.98
C ARG A 137 -8.68 5.81 12.01
N ALA A 138 -8.42 7.05 11.61
CA ALA A 138 -7.98 8.11 12.53
C ALA A 138 -8.98 8.35 13.67
N GLU A 139 -10.28 8.41 13.35
CA GLU A 139 -11.32 8.52 14.38
C GLU A 139 -11.39 7.25 15.24
N ARG A 140 -11.57 6.09 14.62
CA ARG A 140 -11.86 4.83 15.32
C ARG A 140 -10.72 4.36 16.22
N THR A 141 -9.48 4.52 15.77
CA THR A 141 -8.30 3.94 16.45
C THR A 141 -7.50 4.95 17.26
N GLN A 142 -7.54 6.23 16.88
CA GLN A 142 -6.79 7.30 17.55
C GLN A 142 -7.67 8.35 18.23
N GLY A 143 -9.00 8.25 18.10
CA GLY A 143 -9.95 9.15 18.77
C GLY A 143 -9.95 10.58 18.23
N ILE A 144 -9.48 10.80 17.00
CA ILE A 144 -9.36 12.14 16.41
C ILE A 144 -10.74 12.59 15.89
N THR A 145 -11.56 13.12 16.78
CA THR A 145 -12.97 13.45 16.47
C THR A 145 -13.15 14.65 15.53
N GLU A 146 -12.10 15.45 15.31
CA GLU A 146 -12.07 16.62 14.44
C GLU A 146 -12.38 16.27 12.98
N VAL A 147 -12.16 15.01 12.59
CA VAL A 147 -12.38 14.51 11.22
C VAL A 147 -13.83 14.13 10.94
N ARG A 148 -14.71 14.07 11.96
CA ARG A 148 -16.11 13.64 11.83
C ARG A 148 -16.90 14.41 10.78
N GLY A 149 -16.68 15.72 10.68
CA GLY A 149 -17.32 16.53 9.64
C GLY A 149 -16.90 16.14 8.22
N GLY A 150 -15.66 15.63 8.06
CA GLY A 150 -15.18 15.04 6.82
C GLY A 150 -15.82 13.69 6.54
N LEU A 151 -15.91 12.82 7.54
CA LEU A 151 -16.57 11.52 7.41
C LEU A 151 -18.03 11.65 6.96
N THR A 152 -18.80 12.57 7.57
CA THR A 152 -20.18 12.83 7.14
C THR A 152 -20.26 13.32 5.69
N ALA A 153 -19.34 14.20 5.27
CA ALA A 153 -19.34 14.72 3.90
C ALA A 153 -18.96 13.64 2.87
N LEU A 154 -17.91 12.86 3.15
CA LEU A 154 -17.42 11.80 2.27
C LEU A 154 -18.41 10.65 2.17
N HIS A 155 -19.00 10.22 3.30
CA HIS A 155 -20.05 9.20 3.32
C HIS A 155 -21.23 9.61 2.44
N LYS A 156 -21.69 10.86 2.56
CA LYS A 156 -22.77 11.39 1.72
C LYS A 156 -22.44 11.32 0.24
N GLU A 157 -21.24 11.77 -0.17
CA GLU A 157 -20.84 11.76 -1.58
C GLU A 157 -20.71 10.33 -2.13
N LEU A 158 -20.04 9.42 -1.42
CA LEU A 158 -19.87 8.03 -1.85
C LEU A 158 -21.22 7.31 -1.93
N SER A 159 -22.08 7.48 -0.91
CA SER A 159 -23.40 6.84 -0.87
C SER A 159 -24.33 7.34 -1.98
N ALA A 160 -24.28 8.65 -2.30
CA ALA A 160 -25.08 9.26 -3.36
C ALA A 160 -24.51 9.00 -4.77
N GLY A 161 -23.20 8.78 -4.87
CA GLY A 161 -22.52 8.50 -6.13
C GLY A 161 -22.69 7.06 -6.61
N PHE A 162 -23.24 6.17 -5.80
CA PHE A 162 -23.47 4.77 -6.15
C PHE A 162 -24.56 4.64 -7.21
N HIS A 163 -24.23 4.02 -8.35
CA HIS A 163 -25.17 3.76 -9.43
C HIS A 163 -25.90 2.44 -9.18
N GLU A 164 -27.17 2.54 -8.78
CA GLU A 164 -28.04 1.39 -8.53
C GLU A 164 -28.18 0.45 -9.74
N GLU A 165 -28.15 0.97 -10.96
CA GLU A 165 -28.24 0.17 -12.19
C GLU A 165 -27.05 -0.77 -12.38
N TYR A 166 -25.84 -0.31 -12.02
CA TYR A 166 -24.61 -1.07 -12.24
C TYR A 166 -24.07 -1.73 -10.97
N GLY A 167 -24.55 -1.32 -9.79
CA GLY A 167 -24.00 -1.78 -8.52
C GLY A 167 -22.61 -1.23 -8.23
N ALA A 168 -22.26 -0.07 -8.78
CA ALA A 168 -20.89 0.44 -8.80
C ALA A 168 -20.82 1.97 -8.72
N LEU A 169 -19.64 2.48 -8.37
CA LEU A 169 -19.27 3.89 -8.43
C LEU A 169 -18.57 4.19 -9.77
N PRO A 170 -18.92 5.27 -10.48
CA PRO A 170 -18.10 5.73 -11.58
C PRO A 170 -16.78 6.28 -11.02
N TRP A 171 -15.75 6.38 -11.86
CA TRP A 171 -14.44 6.88 -11.46
C TRP A 171 -14.52 8.32 -10.92
N ARG A 172 -15.22 9.18 -11.67
CA ARG A 172 -15.50 10.56 -11.29
C ARG A 172 -16.95 10.91 -11.56
N LYS A 173 -17.41 12.04 -11.02
CA LYS A 173 -18.73 12.59 -11.32
C LYS A 173 -18.93 12.73 -12.83
N GLU A 174 -20.07 12.25 -13.32
CA GLU A 174 -20.46 12.27 -14.73
C GLU A 174 -19.56 11.43 -15.66
N SER A 175 -18.79 10.47 -15.12
CA SER A 175 -18.01 9.51 -15.91
C SER A 175 -18.85 8.29 -16.29
N ASP A 176 -18.57 7.73 -17.47
CA ASP A 176 -19.04 6.41 -17.91
C ASP A 176 -18.06 5.28 -17.55
N TYR A 177 -16.89 5.63 -17.02
CA TYR A 177 -15.84 4.70 -16.62
C TYR A 177 -16.04 4.22 -15.18
N PHE A 178 -16.20 2.91 -14.98
CA PHE A 178 -16.36 2.25 -13.69
C PHE A 178 -15.12 1.40 -13.43
N ASN A 179 -14.28 1.87 -12.53
CA ASN A 179 -12.95 1.31 -12.33
C ASN A 179 -12.79 0.73 -10.92
N THR A 180 -11.98 -0.31 -10.79
CA THR A 180 -11.57 -0.90 -9.51
C THR A 180 -11.00 0.14 -8.54
N PRO A 181 -10.23 1.16 -8.99
CA PRO A 181 -9.72 2.22 -8.11
C PRO A 181 -10.79 3.07 -7.41
N ALA A 182 -11.97 3.30 -8.00
CA ALA A 182 -13.07 3.95 -7.30
C ALA A 182 -13.93 2.95 -6.51
N ASN A 183 -14.14 1.77 -7.08
CA ASN A 183 -15.06 0.76 -6.54
C ASN A 183 -14.47 0.03 -5.33
N GLY A 184 -13.25 -0.49 -5.42
CA GLY A 184 -12.58 -1.18 -4.31
C GLY A 184 -12.57 -0.36 -3.01
N PRO A 185 -11.93 0.83 -2.98
CA PRO A 185 -11.89 1.63 -1.76
C PRO A 185 -13.26 2.22 -1.43
N GLY A 186 -14.11 2.53 -2.42
CA GLY A 186 -15.48 2.96 -2.18
C GLY A 186 -16.30 1.91 -1.44
N GLY A 187 -16.18 0.64 -1.81
CA GLY A 187 -16.76 -0.50 -1.12
C GLY A 187 -16.24 -0.65 0.30
N VAL A 188 -14.91 -0.55 0.50
CA VAL A 188 -14.31 -0.58 1.85
C VAL A 188 -14.85 0.55 2.72
N ALA A 189 -14.90 1.77 2.19
CA ALA A 189 -15.44 2.92 2.91
C ALA A 189 -16.92 2.74 3.26
N LEU A 190 -17.75 2.30 2.30
CA LEU A 190 -19.17 2.04 2.52
C LEU A 190 -19.41 0.92 3.55
N ALA A 191 -18.64 -0.16 3.52
CA ALA A 191 -18.70 -1.22 4.52
C ALA A 191 -18.41 -0.68 5.92
N ARG A 192 -17.39 0.17 6.07
CA ARG A 192 -17.05 0.81 7.36
C ARG A 192 -18.07 1.84 7.83
N PHE A 193 -18.82 2.44 6.91
CA PHE A 193 -19.99 3.27 7.25
C PHE A 193 -21.25 2.44 7.54
N GLY A 194 -21.18 1.11 7.42
CA GLY A 194 -22.29 0.19 7.67
C GLY A 194 -23.24 -0.02 6.49
N GLU A 195 -22.91 0.49 5.30
CA GLU A 195 -23.66 0.23 4.06
C GLU A 195 -23.21 -1.08 3.39
N PHE A 196 -23.32 -2.19 4.13
CA PHE A 196 -22.86 -3.51 3.69
C PHE A 196 -23.52 -3.97 2.39
N ASP A 197 -24.82 -3.69 2.19
CA ASP A 197 -25.53 -4.05 0.95
C ASP A 197 -24.91 -3.42 -0.31
N LYS A 198 -24.51 -2.14 -0.23
CA LYS A 198 -23.84 -1.48 -1.36
C LYS A 198 -22.42 -2.00 -1.53
N ALA A 199 -21.69 -2.19 -0.42
CA ALA A 199 -20.34 -2.73 -0.46
C ALA A 199 -20.30 -4.14 -1.09
N ALA A 200 -21.25 -5.00 -0.76
CA ALA A 200 -21.40 -6.34 -1.36
C ALA A 200 -21.68 -6.26 -2.86
N ARG A 201 -22.59 -5.37 -3.29
CA ARG A 201 -22.88 -5.17 -4.72
C ARG A 201 -21.69 -4.64 -5.52
N ILE A 202 -20.86 -3.79 -4.91
CA ILE A 202 -19.59 -3.36 -5.49
C ILE A 202 -18.64 -4.56 -5.65
N ALA A 203 -18.55 -5.41 -4.62
CA ALA A 203 -17.72 -6.61 -4.67
C ALA A 203 -18.19 -7.57 -5.78
N ASP A 204 -19.50 -7.78 -5.91
CA ASP A 204 -20.10 -8.56 -7.00
C ASP A 204 -19.81 -7.96 -8.37
N PHE A 205 -19.97 -6.64 -8.53
CA PHE A 205 -19.64 -5.95 -9.77
C PHE A 205 -18.18 -6.20 -10.18
N ILE A 206 -17.24 -6.12 -9.23
CA ILE A 206 -15.82 -6.38 -9.49
C ILE A 206 -15.59 -7.84 -9.89
N ASP A 207 -16.13 -8.82 -9.13
CA ASP A 207 -15.92 -10.26 -9.42
C ASP A 207 -16.55 -10.68 -10.76
N GLU A 208 -17.68 -10.08 -11.13
CA GLU A 208 -18.42 -10.41 -12.36
C GLU A 208 -17.86 -9.71 -13.61
N ARG A 209 -17.46 -8.44 -13.50
CA ARG A 209 -17.13 -7.60 -14.66
C ARG A 209 -15.65 -7.34 -14.84
N LEU A 210 -14.88 -7.31 -13.74
CA LEU A 210 -13.50 -6.86 -13.75
C LEU A 210 -12.51 -7.97 -13.41
N ARG A 211 -12.97 -9.18 -13.08
CA ARG A 211 -12.08 -10.34 -12.94
C ARG A 211 -11.65 -10.84 -14.32
N ASP A 212 -10.35 -10.86 -14.55
CA ASP A 212 -9.75 -11.46 -15.72
C ASP A 212 -9.99 -12.99 -15.71
N PRO A 213 -10.65 -13.56 -16.73
CA PRO A 213 -10.87 -15.00 -16.81
C PRO A 213 -9.60 -15.82 -17.01
N GLU A 214 -8.50 -15.23 -17.49
CA GLU A 214 -7.24 -15.94 -17.74
C GLU A 214 -6.39 -16.08 -16.48
N THR A 215 -6.15 -14.97 -15.78
CA THR A 215 -5.26 -14.92 -14.61
C THR A 215 -6.00 -14.96 -13.28
N GLY A 216 -7.30 -14.64 -13.27
CA GLY A 216 -8.06 -14.41 -12.04
C GLY A 216 -7.72 -13.10 -11.31
N LEU A 217 -6.84 -12.27 -11.86
CA LEU A 217 -6.56 -10.93 -11.35
C LEU A 217 -7.69 -9.96 -11.71
N ILE A 218 -7.69 -8.80 -11.06
CA ILE A 218 -8.66 -7.73 -11.25
C ILE A 218 -8.12 -6.67 -12.19
N LEU A 219 -8.88 -6.37 -13.23
CA LEU A 219 -8.62 -5.37 -14.25
C LEU A 219 -8.88 -3.95 -13.74
N ASP A 220 -8.40 -2.94 -14.46
CA ASP A 220 -8.53 -1.55 -14.04
C ASP A 220 -9.99 -1.08 -14.06
N GLY A 221 -10.74 -1.36 -15.13
CA GLY A 221 -12.13 -0.92 -15.21
C GLY A 221 -12.86 -1.25 -16.50
N ILE A 222 -14.07 -0.72 -16.62
CA ILE A 222 -14.97 -0.90 -17.76
C ILE A 222 -15.76 0.38 -18.03
N HIS A 223 -15.94 0.74 -19.29
CA HIS A 223 -16.85 1.80 -19.71
C HIS A 223 -18.28 1.25 -19.85
N LEU A 224 -19.26 1.90 -19.25
CA LEU A 224 -20.67 1.51 -19.30
C LEU A 224 -21.55 2.66 -19.82
N PRO A 225 -22.46 2.39 -20.77
CA PRO A 225 -22.94 1.06 -21.17
C PRO A 225 -22.18 0.39 -22.33
N SER A 226 -21.06 0.94 -22.82
CA SER A 226 -20.37 0.42 -24.01
C SER A 226 -19.81 -1.01 -23.83
N GLY A 227 -19.41 -1.36 -22.61
CA GLY A 227 -18.80 -2.65 -22.27
C GLY A 227 -17.31 -2.75 -22.63
N GLU A 228 -16.66 -1.64 -22.97
CA GLU A 228 -15.23 -1.60 -23.27
C GLU A 228 -14.40 -1.75 -21.98
N VAL A 229 -13.55 -2.77 -21.93
CA VAL A 229 -12.78 -3.14 -20.72
C VAL A 229 -11.35 -2.61 -20.84
N GLU A 230 -10.90 -1.93 -19.80
CA GLU A 230 -9.51 -1.51 -19.60
C GLU A 230 -8.73 -2.61 -18.88
N SER A 231 -8.02 -3.42 -19.68
CA SER A 231 -7.38 -4.67 -19.25
C SER A 231 -6.06 -4.50 -18.48
N THR A 232 -5.71 -3.26 -18.11
CA THR A 232 -4.46 -3.02 -17.38
C THR A 232 -4.54 -3.62 -15.98
N ILE A 233 -3.48 -4.28 -15.54
CA ILE A 233 -3.38 -4.90 -14.22
C ILE A 233 -2.48 -4.04 -13.34
N PHE A 234 -3.02 -3.60 -12.21
CA PHE A 234 -2.26 -2.89 -11.18
C PHE A 234 -2.32 -3.62 -9.84
N SER A 235 -1.22 -3.64 -9.10
CA SER A 235 -1.12 -4.37 -7.82
C SER A 235 -2.11 -3.86 -6.77
N TYR A 236 -2.38 -2.56 -6.71
CA TYR A 236 -3.33 -1.99 -5.74
C TYR A 236 -4.78 -2.36 -6.00
N CYS A 237 -5.19 -2.57 -7.26
CA CYS A 237 -6.51 -3.10 -7.59
C CYS A 237 -6.73 -4.44 -6.89
N GLN A 238 -5.70 -5.29 -6.88
CA GLN A 238 -5.75 -6.59 -6.21
C GLN A 238 -5.81 -6.41 -4.70
N GLY A 239 -4.95 -5.54 -4.17
CA GLY A 239 -4.92 -5.22 -2.75
C GLY A 239 -6.27 -4.76 -2.23
N VAL A 240 -6.87 -3.76 -2.87
CA VAL A 240 -8.11 -3.18 -2.37
C VAL A 240 -9.30 -4.14 -2.48
N VAL A 241 -9.33 -5.03 -3.47
CA VAL A 241 -10.37 -6.06 -3.58
C VAL A 241 -10.18 -7.15 -2.53
N LEU A 242 -8.94 -7.59 -2.27
CA LEU A 242 -8.62 -8.45 -1.11
C LEU A 242 -9.11 -7.80 0.20
N GLY A 243 -8.94 -6.49 0.33
CA GLY A 243 -9.41 -5.70 1.46
C GLY A 243 -10.94 -5.71 1.60
N LEU A 244 -11.65 -5.33 0.54
CA LEU A 244 -13.11 -5.30 0.49
C LEU A 244 -13.73 -6.66 0.84
N GLU A 245 -13.28 -7.71 0.16
CA GLU A 245 -13.78 -9.07 0.39
C GLU A 245 -13.46 -9.56 1.81
N THR A 246 -12.29 -9.20 2.37
CA THR A 246 -11.98 -9.54 3.77
C THR A 246 -12.89 -8.82 4.76
N GLU A 247 -13.16 -7.52 4.56
CA GLU A 247 -14.07 -6.78 5.44
C GLU A 247 -15.50 -7.32 5.35
N LEU A 248 -16.00 -7.61 4.14
CA LEU A 248 -17.30 -8.25 3.96
C LEU A 248 -17.35 -9.62 4.63
N ALA A 249 -16.34 -10.47 4.43
CA ALA A 249 -16.26 -11.79 5.09
C ALA A 249 -16.34 -11.69 6.62
N VAL A 250 -15.66 -10.70 7.22
CA VAL A 250 -15.67 -10.46 8.67
C VAL A 250 -17.04 -9.97 9.15
N HIS A 251 -17.71 -9.10 8.39
CA HIS A 251 -18.95 -8.46 8.83
C HIS A 251 -20.23 -9.23 8.50
N THR A 252 -20.29 -9.90 7.34
CA THR A 252 -21.47 -10.64 6.89
C THR A 252 -21.39 -12.12 7.24
N GLY A 253 -20.18 -12.68 7.35
CA GLY A 253 -19.96 -14.12 7.57
C GLY A 253 -20.27 -14.99 6.34
N GLU A 254 -20.49 -14.38 5.18
CA GLU A 254 -20.79 -15.10 3.95
C GLU A 254 -19.55 -15.79 3.38
N ALA A 255 -19.68 -17.08 3.08
CA ALA A 255 -18.54 -17.91 2.67
C ALA A 255 -17.98 -17.52 1.30
N GLU A 256 -18.75 -16.86 0.44
CA GLU A 256 -18.32 -16.46 -0.90
C GLU A 256 -17.16 -15.46 -0.86
N HIS A 257 -17.18 -14.51 0.08
CA HIS A 257 -16.13 -13.51 0.22
C HIS A 257 -14.80 -14.15 0.60
N VAL A 258 -14.82 -15.13 1.50
CA VAL A 258 -13.63 -15.91 1.85
C VAL A 258 -13.07 -16.65 0.64
N GLN A 259 -13.95 -17.23 -0.19
CA GLN A 259 -13.52 -17.92 -1.41
C GLN A 259 -12.95 -16.94 -2.45
N ARG A 260 -13.53 -15.75 -2.60
CA ARG A 260 -13.02 -14.67 -3.47
C ARG A 260 -11.63 -14.22 -3.02
N VAL A 261 -11.41 -14.00 -1.72
CA VAL A 261 -10.07 -13.70 -1.17
C VAL A 261 -9.07 -14.81 -1.50
N GLN A 262 -9.43 -16.08 -1.28
CA GLN A 262 -8.52 -17.20 -1.53
C GLN A 262 -8.13 -17.32 -3.01
N ARG A 263 -9.10 -17.14 -3.93
CA ARG A 263 -8.84 -17.16 -5.37
C ARG A 263 -7.94 -16.00 -5.80
N LEU A 264 -8.25 -14.78 -5.37
CA LEU A 264 -7.48 -13.60 -5.74
C LEU A 264 -6.07 -13.65 -5.14
N LEU A 265 -5.92 -14.13 -3.91
CA LEU A 265 -4.60 -14.29 -3.28
C LEU A 265 -3.72 -15.27 -4.05
N ALA A 266 -4.29 -16.38 -4.54
CA ALA A 266 -3.55 -17.33 -5.37
C ALA A 266 -3.09 -16.68 -6.69
N ALA A 267 -3.96 -15.92 -7.35
CA ALA A 267 -3.60 -15.18 -8.57
C ALA A 267 -2.50 -14.13 -8.32
N VAL A 268 -2.59 -13.39 -7.20
CA VAL A 268 -1.55 -12.44 -6.78
C VAL A 268 -0.21 -13.14 -6.55
N GLU A 269 -0.21 -14.27 -5.84
CA GLU A 269 1.00 -15.06 -5.61
C GLU A 269 1.63 -15.52 -6.93
N GLU A 270 0.82 -16.05 -7.85
CA GLU A 270 1.29 -16.60 -9.12
C GLU A 270 1.82 -15.53 -10.09
N HIS A 271 1.11 -14.41 -10.21
CA HIS A 271 1.32 -13.47 -11.32
C HIS A 271 1.97 -12.15 -10.91
N LEU A 272 1.91 -11.76 -9.63
CA LEU A 272 2.44 -10.48 -9.15
C LEU A 272 3.58 -10.63 -8.14
N THR A 273 4.11 -11.85 -7.96
CA THR A 273 5.29 -12.07 -7.13
C THR A 273 6.39 -12.83 -7.86
N ALA A 274 7.65 -12.52 -7.50
CA ALA A 274 8.83 -13.30 -7.85
C ALA A 274 9.53 -13.71 -6.55
N ASP A 275 9.70 -15.02 -6.33
CA ASP A 275 10.22 -15.57 -5.07
C ASP A 275 9.47 -15.07 -3.81
N GLY A 276 8.16 -14.80 -3.95
CA GLY A 276 7.30 -14.25 -2.89
C GLY A 276 7.43 -12.75 -2.66
N VAL A 277 8.24 -12.04 -3.45
CA VAL A 277 8.36 -10.57 -3.41
C VAL A 277 7.44 -9.96 -4.46
N VAL A 278 6.63 -8.96 -4.08
CA VAL A 278 5.77 -8.24 -5.03
C VAL A 278 6.60 -7.53 -6.10
N THR A 279 6.20 -7.67 -7.37
CA THR A 279 6.87 -7.09 -8.54
C THR A 279 6.01 -6.06 -9.28
N GLY A 280 6.60 -5.33 -10.24
CA GLY A 280 5.84 -4.45 -11.15
C GLY A 280 5.55 -3.04 -10.60
N GLY A 281 6.40 -2.53 -9.70
CA GLY A 281 6.26 -1.16 -9.18
C GLY A 281 6.57 -0.07 -10.21
N GLY A 282 6.33 1.19 -9.85
CA GLY A 282 6.60 2.36 -10.69
C GLY A 282 6.78 3.64 -9.88
N GLY A 283 7.05 4.77 -10.53
CA GLY A 283 6.98 6.10 -9.89
C GLY A 283 5.63 6.76 -10.10
N GLY A 284 5.51 8.03 -9.70
CA GLY A 284 4.25 8.78 -9.82
C GLY A 284 3.16 8.07 -9.04
N ASP A 285 1.96 7.94 -9.61
CA ASP A 285 0.88 7.21 -8.94
C ASP A 285 1.24 5.74 -8.67
N GLY A 286 1.96 5.12 -9.61
CA GLY A 286 2.41 3.73 -9.51
C GLY A 286 3.29 3.43 -8.29
N GLY A 287 3.89 4.46 -7.68
CA GLY A 287 4.72 4.31 -6.49
C GLY A 287 3.97 3.76 -5.29
N LEU A 288 2.69 4.09 -5.14
CA LEU A 288 1.86 3.65 -4.02
C LEU A 288 1.32 2.22 -4.17
N PHE A 289 1.31 1.69 -5.40
CA PHE A 289 0.46 0.54 -5.70
C PHE A 289 0.84 -0.72 -4.90
N ASN A 290 2.13 -1.02 -4.83
CA ASN A 290 2.63 -2.19 -4.09
C ASN A 290 2.43 -2.05 -2.57
N GLY A 291 2.50 -0.83 -2.03
CA GLY A 291 2.26 -0.56 -0.62
C GLY A 291 0.80 -0.79 -0.23
N ILE A 292 -0.14 -0.45 -1.11
CA ILE A 292 -1.57 -0.72 -0.92
C ILE A 292 -1.84 -2.23 -0.97
N LEU A 293 -1.23 -2.95 -1.93
CA LEU A 293 -1.27 -4.40 -1.95
C LEU A 293 -0.76 -5.01 -0.64
N ALA A 294 0.41 -4.58 -0.17
CA ALA A 294 0.99 -5.07 1.08
C ALA A 294 0.09 -4.80 2.30
N ARG A 295 -0.51 -3.61 2.40
CA ARG A 295 -1.47 -3.27 3.47
C ARG A 295 -2.60 -4.29 3.53
N TYR A 296 -3.24 -4.58 2.40
CA TYR A 296 -4.41 -5.45 2.40
C TYR A 296 -4.06 -6.93 2.45
N LEU A 297 -2.87 -7.34 1.99
CA LEU A 297 -2.32 -8.67 2.32
C LEU A 297 -2.11 -8.83 3.82
N ALA A 298 -1.62 -7.81 4.52
CA ALA A 298 -1.53 -7.84 5.98
C ALA A 298 -2.93 -7.90 6.63
N LEU A 299 -3.93 -7.20 6.09
CA LEU A 299 -5.32 -7.33 6.55
C LEU A 299 -5.84 -8.77 6.38
N VAL A 300 -5.64 -9.39 5.21
CA VAL A 300 -5.99 -10.80 4.96
C VAL A 300 -5.31 -11.71 5.98
N ALA A 301 -4.00 -11.54 6.18
CA ALA A 301 -3.21 -12.33 7.13
C ALA A 301 -3.78 -12.29 8.56
N LEU A 302 -4.24 -11.12 8.99
CA LEU A 302 -4.73 -10.90 10.36
C LEU A 302 -6.21 -11.23 10.55
N MET A 303 -7.05 -10.94 9.55
CA MET A 303 -8.49 -10.80 9.74
C MET A 303 -9.34 -11.80 8.95
N LEU A 304 -8.81 -12.47 7.92
CA LEU A 304 -9.60 -13.42 7.13
C LEU A 304 -10.21 -14.49 8.06
N PRO A 305 -11.55 -14.62 8.16
CA PRO A 305 -12.17 -15.48 9.14
C PRO A 305 -12.04 -16.98 8.79
N GLY A 306 -12.30 -17.83 9.79
CA GLY A 306 -12.38 -19.28 9.64
C GLY A 306 -11.09 -20.04 9.96
N ASP A 307 -11.25 -21.27 10.44
CA ASP A 307 -10.17 -22.16 10.90
C ASP A 307 -9.99 -23.40 10.02
N GLY A 308 -10.46 -23.38 8.78
CA GLY A 308 -10.14 -24.44 7.82
C GLY A 308 -8.67 -24.40 7.41
N ALA A 309 -8.20 -25.50 6.79
CA ALA A 309 -6.83 -25.58 6.31
C ALA A 309 -6.53 -24.50 5.27
N ASP A 310 -7.49 -24.22 4.39
CA ASP A 310 -7.37 -23.25 3.30
C ASP A 310 -7.33 -21.81 3.83
N GLN A 311 -8.14 -21.46 4.83
CA GLN A 311 -8.13 -20.11 5.42
C GLN A 311 -6.83 -19.86 6.18
N ARG A 312 -6.35 -20.85 6.95
CA ARG A 312 -5.02 -20.78 7.57
C ARG A 312 -3.90 -20.70 6.53
N GLY A 313 -4.04 -21.42 5.41
CA GLY A 313 -3.12 -21.35 4.27
C GLY A 313 -3.04 -19.95 3.68
N ALA A 314 -4.19 -19.36 3.38
CA ALA A 314 -4.29 -18.00 2.85
C ALA A 314 -3.67 -16.97 3.79
N ARG A 315 -3.95 -17.03 5.10
CA ARG A 315 -3.34 -16.13 6.08
C ARG A 315 -1.81 -16.21 6.08
N ARG A 316 -1.25 -17.43 6.02
CA ARG A 316 0.21 -17.65 5.95
C ARG A 316 0.81 -17.18 4.63
N THR A 317 0.14 -17.44 3.49
CA THR A 317 0.62 -16.97 2.18
C THR A 317 0.68 -15.44 2.16
N ALA A 318 -0.38 -14.77 2.61
CA ALA A 318 -0.40 -13.31 2.65
C ALA A 318 0.69 -12.74 3.56
N ALA A 319 0.88 -13.30 4.77
CA ALA A 319 1.96 -12.91 5.68
C ALA A 319 3.36 -13.11 5.08
N ARG A 320 3.58 -14.24 4.38
CA ARG A 320 4.84 -14.53 3.71
C ARG A 320 5.15 -13.54 2.58
N ILE A 321 4.16 -13.17 1.76
CA ILE A 321 4.37 -12.18 0.69
C ILE A 321 4.76 -10.82 1.29
N VAL A 322 4.06 -10.39 2.35
CA VAL A 322 4.37 -9.13 3.06
C VAL A 322 5.79 -9.14 3.62
N THR A 323 6.16 -10.19 4.38
CA THR A 323 7.47 -10.26 5.04
C THR A 323 8.63 -10.46 4.06
N ALA A 324 8.44 -11.26 3.00
CA ALA A 324 9.44 -11.42 1.93
C ALA A 324 9.67 -10.10 1.19
N SER A 325 8.58 -9.41 0.82
CA SER A 325 8.66 -8.09 0.18
C SER A 325 9.32 -7.05 1.07
N ALA A 326 8.97 -7.00 2.36
CA ALA A 326 9.57 -6.07 3.32
C ALA A 326 11.07 -6.31 3.51
N ARG A 327 11.50 -7.58 3.50
CA ARG A 327 12.92 -7.92 3.56
C ARG A 327 13.64 -7.43 2.31
N ALA A 328 13.10 -7.73 1.12
CA ALA A 328 13.70 -7.30 -0.14
C ALA A 328 13.78 -5.77 -0.25
N ALA A 329 12.68 -5.07 0.03
CA ALA A 329 12.64 -3.60 0.06
C ALA A 329 13.66 -3.02 1.05
N TRP A 330 13.77 -3.63 2.24
CA TRP A 330 14.74 -3.19 3.23
C TRP A 330 16.18 -3.43 2.77
N GLU A 331 16.51 -4.60 2.24
CA GLU A 331 17.86 -4.94 1.77
C GLU A 331 18.30 -4.07 0.59
N HIS A 332 17.37 -3.70 -0.28
CA HIS A 332 17.63 -2.91 -1.48
C HIS A 332 17.47 -1.40 -1.32
N ARG A 333 17.00 -0.90 -0.17
CA ARG A 333 16.94 0.55 0.09
C ARG A 333 18.34 1.17 0.11
N LEU A 334 18.43 2.46 -0.20
CA LEU A 334 19.63 3.25 0.14
C LEU A 334 19.54 3.76 1.58
N ALA A 335 20.69 3.92 2.23
CA ALA A 335 20.81 4.65 3.49
C ALA A 335 21.36 6.04 3.19
N VAL A 336 20.52 7.07 3.28
CA VAL A 336 20.89 8.45 3.02
C VAL A 336 20.78 9.22 4.34
N GLU A 337 21.90 9.75 4.82
CA GLU A 337 21.98 10.46 6.11
C GLU A 337 21.46 9.63 7.31
N GLY A 338 21.57 8.30 7.24
CA GLY A 338 21.11 7.38 8.30
C GLY A 338 19.66 6.92 8.17
N GLU A 339 18.92 7.43 7.19
CA GLU A 339 17.52 7.15 6.94
C GLU A 339 17.28 6.39 5.63
N PRO A 340 16.27 5.52 5.55
CA PRO A 340 15.99 4.72 4.37
C PRO A 340 15.49 5.58 3.20
N LEU A 341 15.90 5.24 1.99
CA LEU A 341 15.30 5.69 0.73
C LEU A 341 14.90 4.44 -0.05
N PHE A 342 13.60 4.22 -0.20
CA PHE A 342 13.06 3.01 -0.83
C PHE A 342 12.98 3.16 -2.35
N GLY A 343 13.17 2.03 -3.04
CA GLY A 343 12.98 1.86 -4.48
C GLY A 343 11.51 1.64 -4.84
N HIS A 344 11.16 1.95 -6.09
CA HIS A 344 9.86 1.58 -6.66
C HIS A 344 9.74 0.06 -6.92
N ASP A 345 10.87 -0.57 -7.26
CA ASP A 345 11.01 -2.01 -7.39
C ASP A 345 11.83 -2.54 -6.21
N TRP A 346 11.23 -3.41 -5.41
CA TRP A 346 11.85 -3.96 -4.21
C TRP A 346 12.83 -5.10 -4.49
N THR A 347 12.94 -5.55 -5.74
CA THR A 347 13.86 -6.61 -6.16
C THR A 347 15.24 -6.09 -6.57
N VAL A 348 15.39 -4.77 -6.73
CA VAL A 348 16.64 -4.14 -7.18
C VAL A 348 17.05 -2.98 -6.25
N PRO A 349 18.35 -2.68 -6.12
CA PRO A 349 18.82 -1.54 -5.34
C PRO A 349 18.19 -0.21 -5.76
N ALA A 350 17.74 0.56 -4.77
CA ALA A 350 17.19 1.90 -4.98
C ALA A 350 18.24 2.86 -5.54
N THR A 351 17.77 3.84 -6.31
CA THR A 351 18.63 4.88 -6.93
C THR A 351 18.47 6.22 -6.22
N LEU A 352 19.59 6.92 -5.97
CA LEU A 352 19.56 8.25 -5.38
C LEU A 352 19.17 9.29 -6.45
N PRO A 353 18.10 10.09 -6.25
CA PRO A 353 17.73 11.14 -7.19
C PRO A 353 18.79 12.25 -7.27
N THR A 354 19.23 12.58 -8.49
CA THR A 354 20.20 13.66 -8.74
C THR A 354 19.47 14.98 -9.06
N GLY A 355 18.95 15.63 -8.03
CA GLY A 355 18.31 16.95 -8.14
C GLY A 355 16.82 16.92 -8.47
N THR A 356 16.35 17.94 -9.19
CA THR A 356 14.91 18.18 -9.44
C THR A 356 14.51 18.09 -10.91
N THR A 357 15.46 17.84 -11.82
CA THR A 357 15.18 17.61 -13.24
C THR A 357 14.40 16.31 -13.40
N GLY A 358 13.38 16.30 -14.27
CA GLY A 358 12.57 15.10 -14.48
C GLY A 358 11.57 14.82 -13.36
N ALA A 359 11.14 15.85 -12.62
CA ALA A 359 10.12 15.70 -11.60
C ALA A 359 8.76 15.28 -12.19
N ALA A 360 8.06 14.40 -11.46
CA ALA A 360 6.69 14.00 -11.73
C ALA A 360 5.76 15.18 -12.05
N SER A 361 4.81 14.96 -12.97
CA SER A 361 3.88 15.99 -13.44
C SER A 361 2.48 15.41 -13.65
N PHE A 362 1.46 16.26 -13.63
CA PHE A 362 0.09 15.83 -13.91
C PHE A 362 -0.12 15.57 -15.40
N THR A 363 -0.81 14.48 -15.72
CA THR A 363 -1.35 14.22 -17.06
C THR A 363 -2.66 14.98 -17.26
N SER A 364 -3.12 15.06 -18.51
CA SER A 364 -4.44 15.63 -18.84
C SER A 364 -5.61 14.89 -18.18
N GLY A 365 -5.40 13.63 -17.77
CA GLY A 365 -6.39 12.79 -17.09
C GLY A 365 -6.37 12.88 -15.57
N GLY A 366 -5.48 13.68 -14.98
CA GLY A 366 -5.40 13.84 -13.52
C GLY A 366 -4.48 12.83 -12.81
N SER A 367 -3.94 11.83 -13.53
CA SER A 367 -2.88 10.96 -13.00
C SER A 367 -1.54 11.69 -12.95
N VAL A 368 -0.62 11.16 -12.14
CA VAL A 368 0.74 11.70 -11.93
C VAL A 368 1.76 10.79 -12.59
N THR A 369 2.55 11.34 -13.51
CA THR A 369 3.65 10.63 -14.17
C THR A 369 4.76 10.29 -13.18
N SER A 370 5.52 9.24 -13.47
CA SER A 370 6.78 8.99 -12.77
C SER A 370 7.76 10.15 -12.89
N SER A 371 8.53 10.42 -11.82
CA SER A 371 9.80 11.12 -11.98
C SER A 371 10.81 10.25 -12.76
N ASP A 372 11.82 10.86 -13.36
CA ASP A 372 12.94 10.15 -14.02
C ASP A 372 13.67 9.20 -13.04
N THR A 373 13.71 9.59 -11.77
CA THR A 373 14.13 8.74 -10.64
C THR A 373 12.92 8.54 -9.72
N PRO A 374 12.18 7.42 -9.82
CA PRO A 374 10.97 7.16 -9.05
C PRO A 374 11.13 7.31 -7.53
N GLU A 375 12.31 7.01 -6.98
CA GLU A 375 12.63 7.14 -5.55
C GLU A 375 12.43 8.57 -5.02
N ARG A 376 12.43 9.56 -5.91
CA ARG A 376 12.08 10.94 -5.57
C ARG A 376 10.64 11.07 -5.09
N ASP A 377 9.72 10.29 -5.64
CA ASP A 377 8.29 10.49 -5.49
C ASP A 377 7.82 10.07 -4.10
N LEU A 378 7.01 10.93 -3.47
CA LEU A 378 6.43 10.66 -2.14
C LEU A 378 5.67 9.33 -2.14
N SER A 379 4.97 9.00 -3.22
CA SER A 379 4.24 7.75 -3.38
C SER A 379 5.11 6.50 -3.17
N VAL A 380 6.32 6.48 -3.74
CA VAL A 380 7.29 5.38 -3.56
C VAL A 380 7.73 5.27 -2.10
N GLN A 381 8.00 6.40 -1.45
CA GLN A 381 8.42 6.39 -0.05
C GLN A 381 7.29 5.99 0.91
N LEU A 382 6.05 6.42 0.63
CA LEU A 382 4.87 5.97 1.37
C LEU A 382 4.66 4.46 1.23
N SER A 383 4.88 3.91 0.04
CA SER A 383 4.79 2.47 -0.22
C SER A 383 5.78 1.66 0.61
N GLY A 384 7.03 2.13 0.71
CA GLY A 384 8.04 1.54 1.60
C GLY A 384 7.65 1.62 3.07
N TRP A 385 7.10 2.74 3.54
CA TRP A 385 6.65 2.89 4.92
C TRP A 385 5.44 1.98 5.24
N LEU A 386 4.43 1.97 4.37
CA LEU A 386 3.27 1.07 4.46
C LEU A 386 3.70 -0.40 4.59
N LEU A 387 4.70 -0.80 3.81
CA LEU A 387 5.24 -2.16 3.85
C LEU A 387 5.93 -2.48 5.17
N MET A 388 6.71 -1.55 5.74
CA MET A 388 7.36 -1.77 7.04
C MET A 388 6.33 -1.89 8.18
N GLU A 389 5.29 -1.05 8.18
CA GLU A 389 4.19 -1.14 9.14
C GLU A 389 3.42 -2.46 8.99
N SER A 390 3.17 -2.88 7.74
CA SER A 390 2.51 -4.16 7.43
C SER A 390 3.32 -5.36 7.90
N ALA A 391 4.64 -5.36 7.68
CA ALA A 391 5.54 -6.41 8.14
C ALA A 391 5.61 -6.49 9.67
N HIS A 392 5.62 -5.34 10.35
CA HIS A 392 5.53 -5.30 11.80
C HIS A 392 4.23 -5.96 12.29
N LEU A 393 3.08 -5.58 11.72
CA LEU A 393 1.77 -6.09 12.16
C LEU A 393 1.66 -7.61 12.02
N VAL A 394 2.04 -8.18 10.86
CA VAL A 394 1.95 -9.63 10.65
C VAL A 394 2.92 -10.39 11.56
N THR A 395 4.15 -9.89 11.72
CA THR A 395 5.15 -10.53 12.59
C THR A 395 4.76 -10.44 14.07
N ALA A 396 4.19 -9.32 14.50
CA ALA A 396 3.71 -9.13 15.87
C ALA A 396 2.51 -10.04 16.22
N ALA A 397 1.74 -10.45 15.20
CA ALA A 397 0.68 -11.44 15.34
C ALA A 397 1.21 -12.90 15.33
N GLY A 398 2.51 -13.11 15.17
CA GLY A 398 3.15 -14.42 15.15
C GLY A 398 2.97 -15.19 13.83
N LEU A 399 2.76 -14.47 12.72
CA LEU A 399 2.58 -15.03 11.37
C LEU A 399 3.85 -15.00 10.53
#